data_AF-A0A392LZ23-F1
#
_entry.id   AF-A0A392LZ23-F1
#
_cell.length_a   1.000
_cell.length_b   1.000
_cell.length_c   1.000
_cell.angle_alpha   90.00
_cell.angle_beta   90.00
_cell.angle_gamma   90.00
#
_symmetry.space_group_name_H-M   'P 1'
#
loop_
_entity.id
_entity.type
_entity.pdbx_description
1 polymer ?
#
loop_
_entity_poly.entity_id
_entity_poly.type
_entity_poly.pdbx_seq_one_letter_code
_entity_poly.pdbx_strand_id
1 'polypeptide(L)'
;MANRDDISYHLTVKGVQNAIAKLQRKIDHIERLNPQFYRTVNGVQVPTPRSCDAKIAELNAEKQEREAELRQLLENPPKNSGSG
;
A
#
# COMPACT_ATOMS: atom_id res chain seq x y z
N MET A 1 -13.27 6.40 -36.25
CA MET A 1 -12.12 5.53 -35.93
C MET A 1 -11.80 5.74 -34.46
N ALA A 2 -12.03 4.75 -33.60
CA ALA A 2 -11.58 4.84 -32.20
C ALA A 2 -10.06 4.76 -32.20
N ASN A 3 -9.41 5.83 -31.74
CA ASN A 3 -7.97 5.99 -31.79
C ASN A 3 -7.33 4.83 -31.00
N ARG A 4 -6.44 4.06 -31.62
CA ARG A 4 -5.71 2.97 -30.93
C ARG A 4 -4.98 3.49 -29.69
N ASP A 5 -4.57 4.76 -29.72
CA ASP A 5 -3.94 5.45 -28.60
C ASP A 5 -4.89 5.70 -27.41
N ASP A 6 -6.17 5.99 -27.66
CA ASP A 6 -7.18 6.16 -26.59
C ASP A 6 -7.46 4.83 -25.87
N ILE A 7 -7.45 3.72 -26.60
CA ILE A 7 -7.65 2.37 -26.05
C ILE A 7 -6.43 1.98 -25.19
N SER A 8 -5.23 2.27 -25.68
CA SER A 8 -3.98 2.02 -24.96
C SER A 8 -3.89 2.85 -23.66
N TYR A 9 -4.21 4.14 -23.72
CA TYR A 9 -4.27 5.03 -22.56
C TYR A 9 -5.26 4.53 -21.50
N HIS A 10 -6.46 4.11 -21.93
CA HIS A 10 -7.50 3.63 -21.02
C HIS A 10 -7.14 2.29 -20.34
N LEU A 11 -6.41 1.41 -21.02
CA LEU A 11 -5.90 0.15 -20.44
C LEU A 11 -4.82 0.40 -19.39
N THR A 12 -3.93 1.37 -19.62
CA THR A 12 -2.85 1.74 -18.68
C THR A 12 -3.39 2.38 -17.41
N VAL A 13 -4.35 3.32 -17.53
CA VAL A 13 -5.02 3.94 -16.38
C VAL A 13 -5.78 2.89 -15.54
N LYS A 14 -6.49 1.96 -16.19
CA LYS A 14 -7.14 0.84 -15.50
C LYS A 14 -6.14 -0.09 -14.81
N GLY A 15 -4.97 -0.32 -15.41
CA GLY A 15 -3.87 -1.08 -14.80
C GLY A 15 -3.38 -0.45 -13.50
N VAL A 16 -3.14 0.86 -13.51
CA VAL A 16 -2.72 1.63 -12.34
C VAL A 16 -3.81 1.64 -11.25
N GLN A 17 -5.06 1.88 -11.62
CA GLN A 17 -6.19 1.83 -10.68
C GLN A 17 -6.35 0.45 -10.02
N ASN A 18 -6.12 -0.63 -10.77
CA ASN A 18 -6.16 -1.99 -10.23
C ASN A 18 -4.98 -2.27 -9.29
N ALA A 19 -3.79 -1.74 -9.59
CA ALA A 19 -2.64 -1.82 -8.69
C ALA A 19 -2.90 -1.07 -7.38
N ILE A 20 -3.45 0.15 -7.44
CA ILE A 20 -3.86 0.94 -6.27
C ILE A 20 -4.90 0.17 -5.45
N ALA A 21 -5.93 -0.38 -6.08
CA ALA A 21 -6.96 -1.16 -5.38
C ALA A 21 -6.43 -2.45 -4.72
N LYS A 22 -5.36 -3.06 -5.27
CA LYS A 22 -4.69 -4.21 -4.66
C LYS A 22 -3.84 -3.79 -3.46
N LEU A 23 -3.11 -2.68 -3.57
CA LEU A 23 -2.32 -2.12 -2.48
C LEU A 23 -3.21 -1.70 -1.31
N GLN A 24 -4.31 -1.00 -1.59
CA GLN A 24 -5.27 -0.59 -0.56
C GLN A 24 -5.82 -1.79 0.21
N ARG A 25 -6.20 -2.87 -0.49
CA ARG A 25 -6.66 -4.10 0.16
C ARG A 25 -5.60 -4.76 1.06
N LYS A 26 -4.32 -4.67 0.69
CA LYS A 26 -3.22 -5.17 1.54
C LYS A 26 -3.04 -4.31 2.79
N ILE A 27 -3.12 -2.99 2.63
CA ILE A 27 -3.06 -2.04 3.76
C ILE A 27 -4.21 -2.32 4.73
N ASP A 28 -5.45 -2.38 4.23
CA ASP A 28 -6.63 -2.66 5.05
C ASP A 28 -6.50 -4.02 5.77
N HIS A 29 -5.88 -5.01 5.14
CA HIS A 29 -5.62 -6.30 5.76
C HIS A 29 -4.60 -6.21 6.90
N ILE A 30 -3.50 -5.50 6.69
CA ILE A 30 -2.48 -5.27 7.73
C ILE A 30 -3.08 -4.48 8.90
N GLU A 31 -3.88 -3.45 8.63
CA GLU A 31 -4.55 -2.65 9.67
C GLU A 31 -5.56 -3.45 10.49
N ARG A 32 -6.16 -4.50 9.92
CA ARG A 32 -7.00 -5.44 10.68
C ARG A 32 -6.21 -6.43 11.53
N LEU A 33 -5.00 -6.79 11.10
CA LEU A 33 -4.14 -7.72 11.84
C LEU A 33 -3.37 -7.01 12.96
N ASN A 34 -3.01 -5.74 12.78
CA ASN A 34 -2.18 -4.99 13.71
C ASN A 34 -2.73 -4.99 15.16
N PRO A 35 -4.04 -4.74 15.41
CA PRO A 35 -4.60 -4.77 16.77
C PRO A 35 -4.56 -6.15 17.44
N GLN A 36 -4.37 -7.24 16.69
CA GLN A 36 -4.28 -8.60 17.24
C GLN A 36 -2.94 -8.84 17.94
N PHE A 37 -1.92 -8.02 17.66
CA PHE A 37 -0.60 -8.08 18.29
C PHE A 37 -0.47 -7.15 19.51
N TYR A 38 -1.55 -6.43 19.84
CA TYR A 38 -1.63 -5.58 21.02
C TYR A 38 -2.76 -6.08 21.92
N ARG A 39 -2.55 -6.00 23.23
CA ARG A 39 -3.59 -6.21 24.23
C ARG A 39 -3.75 -4.93 25.04
N THR A 40 -4.97 -4.64 25.47
CA THR A 40 -5.21 -3.52 26.36
C THR A 40 -4.98 -3.96 27.81
N VAL A 41 -4.08 -3.29 28.52
CA VAL A 41 -3.82 -3.47 29.95
C VAL A 41 -4.00 -2.13 30.63
N ASN A 42 -4.93 -2.02 31.58
CA ASN A 42 -5.25 -0.77 32.28
C ASN A 42 -5.52 0.45 31.36
N GLY A 43 -6.18 0.22 30.22
CA GLY A 43 -6.48 1.28 29.25
C GLY A 43 -5.31 1.65 28.32
N VAL A 44 -4.14 1.02 28.48
CA VAL A 44 -2.97 1.22 27.61
C VAL A 44 -2.84 0.03 26.66
N GLN A 45 -2.72 0.29 25.35
CA GLN A 45 -2.36 -0.76 24.39
C GLN A 45 -0.89 -1.14 24.59
N VAL A 46 -0.65 -2.41 24.93
CA VAL A 46 0.70 -2.98 25.06
C VAL A 46 0.88 -4.14 24.09
N PRO A 47 2.03 -4.28 23.43
CA PRO A 47 2.33 -5.44 22.59
C PRO A 47 2.19 -6.76 23.37
N THR A 48 1.71 -7.83 22.72
CA THR A 48 1.74 -9.18 23.30
C THR A 48 3.17 -9.74 23.34
N PRO A 49 3.63 -10.42 24.42
CA PRO A 49 5.06 -10.64 24.63
C PRO A 49 5.75 -11.62 23.66
N ARG A 50 7.02 -11.29 23.34
CA ARG A 50 8.15 -12.05 22.76
C ARG A 50 8.15 -12.49 21.29
N SER A 51 7.02 -12.80 20.64
CA SER A 51 7.02 -13.13 19.19
C SER A 51 6.58 -11.97 18.30
N CYS A 52 6.08 -10.89 18.90
CA CYS A 52 5.38 -9.84 18.19
C CYS A 52 6.24 -8.60 17.91
N ASP A 53 7.24 -8.25 18.73
CA ASP A 53 7.99 -6.99 18.54
C ASP A 53 8.76 -6.96 17.21
N ALA A 54 9.42 -8.07 16.85
CA ALA A 54 10.09 -8.19 15.55
C ALA A 54 9.10 -8.16 14.39
N LYS A 55 7.92 -8.78 14.55
CA LYS A 55 6.88 -8.79 13.51
C LYS A 55 6.19 -7.43 13.39
N ILE A 56 6.00 -6.73 14.49
CA ILE A 56 5.48 -5.36 14.55
C ILE A 56 6.48 -4.42 13.87
N ALA A 57 7.78 -4.56 14.16
CA ALA A 57 8.83 -3.80 13.49
C ALA A 57 8.87 -4.07 11.98
N GLU A 58 8.76 -5.33 11.56
CA GLU A 58 8.69 -5.73 10.16
C GLU A 58 7.45 -5.14 9.45
N LEU A 59 6.28 -5.23 10.07
CA LEU A 59 5.02 -4.68 9.52
C LEU A 59 5.05 -3.16 9.45
N ASN A 60 5.67 -2.49 10.42
CA ASN A 60 5.82 -1.04 10.41
C ASN A 60 6.80 -0.58 9.32
N ALA A 61 7.89 -1.33 9.11
CA ALA A 61 8.83 -1.05 8.03
C ALA A 61 8.19 -1.26 6.65
N GLU A 62 7.45 -2.37 6.45
CA GLU A 62 6.72 -2.61 5.20
C GLU A 62 5.67 -1.51 4.96
N LYS A 63 4.94 -1.10 6.01
CA LYS A 63 3.97 0.00 5.89
C LYS A 63 4.64 1.30 5.43
N GLN A 64 5.77 1.68 6.04
CA GLN A 64 6.50 2.89 5.63
C GLN A 64 7.00 2.82 4.19
N GLU A 65 7.50 1.66 3.76
CA GLU A 65 7.93 1.46 2.37
C GLU A 65 6.77 1.64 1.39
N ARG A 66 5.59 1.06 1.67
CA ARG A 66 4.41 1.23 0.80
C ARG A 66 3.84 2.64 0.83
N GLU A 67 3.87 3.31 1.97
CA GLU A 67 3.48 4.71 2.08
C GLU A 67 4.42 5.62 1.28
N ALA A 68 5.72 5.33 1.27
CA ALA A 68 6.71 6.04 0.47
C ALA A 68 6.49 5.79 -1.03
N GLU A 69 6.26 4.55 -1.47
CA GLU A 69 5.92 4.22 -2.85
C GLU A 69 4.63 4.93 -3.30
N LEU A 70 3.60 4.92 -2.45
CA LEU A 70 2.33 5.60 -2.73
C LEU A 70 2.54 7.12 -2.86
N ARG A 71 3.29 7.74 -1.94
CA ARG A 71 3.64 9.16 -2.03
C ARG A 71 4.40 9.48 -3.30
N GLN A 72 5.38 8.65 -3.68
CA GLN A 72 6.12 8.84 -4.93
C GLN A 72 5.21 8.77 -6.16
N LEU A 73 4.25 7.84 -6.20
CA LEU A 73 3.28 7.74 -7.30
C LEU A 73 2.28 8.91 -7.33
N LEU A 74 1.94 9.50 -6.17
CA LEU A 74 1.05 10.65 -6.07
C LEU A 74 1.76 11.97 -6.38
N GLU A 75 3.02 12.12 -5.97
CA GLU A 75 3.86 13.31 -6.22
C GLU A 75 4.45 13.31 -7.64
N ASN A 76 4.81 12.12 -8.15
CA ASN A 76 5.28 11.90 -9.51
C ASN A 76 4.35 10.91 -10.23
N PRO A 77 3.11 11.30 -10.54
CA PRO A 77 2.26 10.49 -11.39
C PRO A 77 3.01 10.24 -12.70
N PRO A 78 3.07 8.99 -13.19
CA PRO A 78 3.91 8.64 -14.33
C PRO A 78 3.58 9.53 -15.53
N LYS A 79 4.48 10.47 -15.84
CA LYS A 79 4.54 11.10 -17.15
C LYS A 79 5.24 10.11 -18.06
N ASN A 80 4.44 9.27 -18.71
CA ASN A 80 4.78 8.43 -19.85
C ASN A 80 6.28 8.42 -20.22
N SER A 81 7.07 7.56 -19.58
CA SER A 81 8.44 7.26 -20.02
C SER A 81 8.35 6.37 -21.25
N GLY A 82 8.09 7.01 -22.38
CA GLY A 82 8.02 6.41 -23.71
C GLY A 82 8.41 7.46 -24.75
N SER A 83 9.62 8.01 -24.60
CA SER A 83 10.32 8.73 -25.67
C SER A 83 11.51 7.85 -26.06
N GLY A 84 11.39 7.18 -27.20
CA GLY A 84 12.36 6.24 -27.75
C GLY A 84 11.72 5.32 -28.76
#